data_AF-A0AAV9QI35-F1
#
_entry.id   AF-A0AAV9QI35-F1
#
_cell.length_a   1.000
_cell.length_b   1.000
_cell.length_c   1.000
_cell.angle_alpha   90.00
_cell.angle_beta   90.00
_cell.angle_gamma   90.00
#
_symmetry.space_group_name_H-M   'P 1'
#
loop_
_entity.id
_entity.type
_entity.pdbx_description
1 polymer ?
#
loop_
_entity_poly.entity_id
_entity_poly.type
_entity_poly.pdbx_seq_one_letter_code
_entity_poly.pdbx_strand_id
1 'polypeptide(L)'
;MASPPWLPRRHFFEVNDQAWFPQSLREKVQDYLTLGWINRLPIIQSTSPAALVSQVLSTVLGSRLSDYVYFDFASGAGGPTPYIEKHLNEQLRKEGKEAVKFVLTDISPHVSAWDAVAKKSENVNYIAQSVDATNAPEAETLLENVPGVQNKKVMRLFSLAFHHFDDDLAAKVLENTVETSDAFW
;
A
#
# COMPACT_ATOMS: atom_id res chain seq x y z
N MET A 1 -25.08 -6.87 20.00
CA MET A 1 -25.28 -6.73 18.54
C MET A 1 -25.51 -5.26 18.24
N ALA A 2 -24.67 -4.65 17.40
CA ALA A 2 -24.89 -3.26 16.99
C ALA A 2 -26.14 -3.19 16.08
N SER A 3 -26.91 -2.11 16.19
CA SER A 3 -28.03 -1.86 15.27
C SER A 3 -27.50 -1.62 13.85
N PRO A 4 -28.14 -2.16 12.81
CA PRO A 4 -27.69 -1.94 11.43
C PRO A 4 -27.73 -0.45 11.08
N PRO A 5 -26.80 0.04 10.25
CA PRO A 5 -26.78 1.43 9.83
C PRO A 5 -28.04 1.75 9.02
N TRP A 6 -28.53 3.00 9.14
CA TRP A 6 -29.71 3.48 8.41
C TRP A 6 -29.56 3.42 6.89
N LEU A 7 -28.32 3.48 6.40
CA LEU A 7 -27.98 3.29 5.00
C LEU A 7 -26.94 2.15 4.92
N PRO A 8 -27.30 0.96 4.41
CA PRO A 8 -26.34 -0.12 4.23
C PRO A 8 -25.30 0.27 3.17
N ARG A 9 -24.05 -0.23 3.32
CA ARG A 9 -23.00 -0.07 2.31
C ARG A 9 -23.51 -0.64 0.99
N ARG A 10 -23.38 0.14 -0.08
CA ARG A 10 -23.56 -0.34 -1.45
C ARG A 10 -22.18 -0.52 -2.06
N HIS A 11 -21.85 -1.75 -2.41
CA HIS A 11 -20.61 -2.06 -3.12
C HIS A 11 -20.83 -1.81 -4.62
N PHE A 12 -20.27 -0.71 -5.12
CA PHE A 12 -20.25 -0.39 -6.54
C PHE A 12 -18.92 -0.83 -7.16
N PHE A 13 -18.92 -1.11 -8.45
CA PHE A 13 -17.70 -1.42 -9.20
C PHE A 13 -17.10 -0.14 -9.79
N GLU A 14 -15.78 -0.12 -9.96
CA GLU A 14 -15.13 0.89 -10.77
C GLU A 14 -15.21 0.51 -12.26
N VAL A 15 -15.57 1.49 -13.10
CA VAL A 15 -15.65 1.27 -14.56
C VAL A 15 -14.27 0.94 -15.13
N ASN A 16 -13.20 1.53 -14.57
CA ASN A 16 -11.82 1.27 -14.98
C ASN A 16 -11.31 -0.14 -14.64
N ASP A 17 -11.95 -0.84 -13.70
CA ASP A 17 -11.54 -2.20 -13.32
C ASP A 17 -12.10 -3.27 -14.25
N GLN A 18 -13.03 -2.91 -15.13
CA GLN A 18 -13.66 -3.87 -16.03
C GLN A 18 -12.66 -4.37 -17.08
N ALA A 19 -12.70 -5.67 -17.38
CA ALA A 19 -11.77 -6.30 -18.33
C ALA A 19 -11.81 -5.67 -19.74
N TRP A 20 -12.94 -5.09 -20.14
CA TRP A 20 -13.11 -4.41 -21.42
C TRP A 20 -12.59 -2.96 -21.42
N PHE A 21 -12.27 -2.38 -20.26
CA PHE A 21 -11.88 -0.98 -20.16
C PHE A 21 -10.47 -0.76 -20.76
N PRO A 22 -10.28 0.25 -21.64
CA PRO A 22 -9.01 0.46 -22.33
C PRO A 22 -7.84 0.71 -21.37
N GLN A 23 -6.75 -0.04 -21.55
CA GLN A 23 -5.58 0.03 -20.68
C GLN A 23 -4.97 1.45 -20.59
N SER A 24 -4.85 2.16 -21.71
CA SER A 24 -4.31 3.52 -21.72
C SER A 24 -5.18 4.55 -21.00
N LEU A 25 -6.49 4.29 -20.85
CA LEU A 25 -7.38 5.12 -20.02
C LEU A 25 -7.27 4.72 -18.55
N ARG A 26 -7.07 3.43 -18.25
CA ARG A 26 -6.88 2.94 -16.88
C ARG A 26 -5.64 3.58 -16.25
N GLU A 27 -4.55 3.61 -17.00
CA GLU A 27 -3.30 4.26 -16.59
C GLU A 27 -3.52 5.75 -16.27
N LYS A 28 -4.30 6.47 -17.10
CA LYS A 28 -4.63 7.88 -16.82
C LYS A 28 -5.47 8.05 -15.55
N VAL A 29 -6.44 7.16 -15.31
CA VAL A 29 -7.23 7.19 -14.06
C VAL A 29 -6.29 7.00 -12.86
N GLN A 30 -5.39 6.03 -12.92
CA GLN A 30 -4.39 5.77 -11.88
C GLN A 30 -3.42 6.96 -11.69
N ASP A 31 -3.00 7.62 -12.77
CA ASP A 31 -2.18 8.83 -12.69
C ASP A 31 -2.93 9.96 -11.96
N TYR A 32 -4.20 10.20 -12.29
CA TYR A 32 -5.01 11.21 -11.61
C TYR A 32 -5.21 10.90 -10.13
N LEU A 33 -5.44 9.64 -9.76
CA LEU A 33 -5.54 9.21 -8.37
C LEU A 33 -4.22 9.45 -7.63
N THR A 34 -3.09 9.11 -8.26
CA THR A 34 -1.75 9.38 -7.73
C THR A 34 -1.53 10.89 -7.53
N LEU A 35 -1.96 11.73 -8.48
CA LEU A 35 -1.91 13.19 -8.31
C LEU A 35 -2.71 13.66 -7.09
N GLY A 36 -3.87 13.05 -6.80
CA GLY A 36 -4.64 13.34 -5.59
C GLY A 36 -3.88 13.02 -4.30
N TRP A 37 -3.03 11.99 -4.30
CA TRP A 37 -2.22 11.60 -3.15
C TRP A 37 -1.00 12.49 -2.91
N ILE A 38 -0.41 13.04 -3.98
CA ILE A 38 0.86 13.78 -3.88
C ILE A 38 0.68 15.29 -3.87
N ASN A 39 -0.47 15.80 -4.32
CA ASN A 39 -0.80 17.21 -4.25
C ASN A 39 -1.57 17.51 -2.96
N ARG A 40 -1.36 18.71 -2.42
CA ARG A 40 -2.19 19.27 -1.35
C ARG A 40 -3.14 20.31 -1.93
N LEU A 41 -4.35 20.39 -1.39
CA LEU A 41 -5.27 21.49 -1.63
C LEU A 41 -4.91 22.67 -0.70
N PRO A 42 -4.29 23.77 -1.17
CA PRO A 42 -3.60 24.73 -0.30
C PRO A 42 -4.45 25.42 0.77
N ILE A 43 -5.77 25.46 0.58
CA ILE A 43 -6.73 26.09 1.50
C ILE A 43 -7.20 25.11 2.59
N ILE A 44 -7.27 23.81 2.27
CA ILE A 44 -7.90 22.78 3.12
C ILE A 44 -6.84 21.86 3.74
N GLN A 45 -5.68 21.72 3.09
CA GLN A 45 -4.63 20.78 3.45
C GLN A 45 -3.28 21.48 3.59
N SER A 46 -2.67 21.33 4.77
CA SER A 46 -1.32 21.81 5.05
C SER A 46 -0.24 20.96 4.37
N THR A 47 -0.52 19.68 4.11
CA THR A 47 0.40 18.70 3.54
C THR A 47 -0.33 17.78 2.55
N SER A 48 0.39 17.08 1.68
CA SER A 48 -0.21 16.08 0.81
C SER A 48 -0.67 14.85 1.61
N PRO A 49 -1.70 14.11 1.16
CA PRO A 49 -2.11 12.87 1.80
C PRO A 49 -0.95 11.87 2.01
N ALA A 50 -0.07 11.68 1.02
CA ALA A 50 1.08 10.77 1.15
C ALA A 50 2.04 11.21 2.28
N ALA A 51 2.34 12.51 2.40
CA ALA A 51 3.17 13.03 3.47
C ALA A 51 2.49 12.94 4.85
N LEU A 52 1.17 13.10 4.91
CA LEU A 52 0.39 12.91 6.14
C LEU A 52 0.49 11.47 6.63
N VAL A 53 0.38 10.49 5.73
CA VAL A 53 0.54 9.07 6.06
C VAL A 53 1.92 8.80 6.68
N SER A 54 2.99 9.31 6.07
CA SER A 54 4.34 9.15 6.63
C SER A 54 4.45 9.73 8.05
N GLN A 55 3.82 10.87 8.33
CA GLN A 55 3.77 11.46 9.68
C GLN A 55 3.00 10.59 10.67
N VAL A 56 1.87 10.01 10.25
CA VAL A 56 1.06 9.10 11.07
C VAL A 56 1.85 7.83 11.38
N LEU A 57 2.49 7.20 10.38
CA LEU A 57 3.34 6.02 10.59
C LEU A 57 4.48 6.31 11.57
N SER A 58 5.23 7.41 11.36
CA SER A 58 6.28 7.86 12.27
C SER A 58 5.77 8.07 13.69
N THR A 59 4.58 8.66 13.86
CA THR A 59 4.00 8.95 15.18
C THR A 59 3.53 7.69 15.89
N VAL A 60 2.83 6.79 15.20
CA VAL A 60 2.21 5.59 15.78
C VAL A 60 3.26 4.50 16.05
N LEU A 61 4.23 4.35 15.18
CA LEU A 61 5.25 3.28 15.28
C LEU A 61 6.48 3.74 16.06
N GLY A 62 6.82 5.03 15.99
CA GLY A 62 7.93 5.62 16.74
C GLY A 62 9.25 4.91 16.43
N SER A 63 9.91 4.36 17.46
CA SER A 63 11.15 3.62 17.30
C SER A 63 10.98 2.29 16.56
N ARG A 64 9.78 1.72 16.52
CA ARG A 64 9.49 0.44 15.86
C ARG A 64 9.36 0.56 14.35
N LEU A 65 9.36 1.78 13.80
CA LEU A 65 9.17 2.01 12.37
C LEU A 65 10.16 1.22 11.51
N SER A 66 11.42 1.16 11.95
CA SER A 66 12.49 0.44 11.26
C SER A 66 12.47 -1.07 11.51
N ASP A 67 11.58 -1.59 12.35
CA ASP A 67 11.41 -3.03 12.57
C ASP A 67 10.65 -3.69 11.41
N TYR A 68 9.93 -2.91 10.58
CA TYR A 68 9.01 -3.41 9.57
C TYR A 68 9.51 -3.22 8.13
N VAL A 69 9.11 -4.15 7.27
CA VAL A 69 9.00 -3.99 5.82
C VAL A 69 7.52 -3.82 5.49
N TYR A 70 7.22 -2.86 4.63
CA TYR A 70 5.87 -2.41 4.34
C TYR A 70 5.41 -3.01 3.01
N PHE A 71 4.48 -3.95 3.04
CA PHE A 71 3.93 -4.59 1.84
C PHE A 71 2.60 -3.93 1.49
N ASP A 72 2.53 -3.22 0.37
CA ASP A 72 1.30 -2.60 -0.14
C ASP A 72 0.56 -3.61 -1.01
N PHE A 73 -0.55 -4.13 -0.47
CA PHE A 73 -1.43 -5.09 -1.13
C PHE A 73 -2.49 -4.36 -1.95
N ALA A 74 -2.85 -4.96 -3.09
CA ALA A 74 -3.73 -4.34 -4.09
C ALA A 74 -3.18 -2.96 -4.53
N SER A 75 -1.87 -2.91 -4.75
CA SER A 75 -1.14 -1.67 -5.05
C SER A 75 -1.41 -1.08 -6.44
N GLY A 76 -2.09 -1.83 -7.34
CA GLY A 76 -2.36 -1.40 -8.70
C GLY A 76 -1.07 -1.00 -9.43
N ALA A 77 -1.00 0.24 -9.96
CA ALA A 77 0.22 0.77 -10.58
C ALA A 77 1.29 1.28 -9.58
N GLY A 78 1.08 1.10 -8.28
CA GLY A 78 1.97 1.52 -7.18
C GLY A 78 1.42 2.69 -6.35
N GLY A 79 0.44 3.43 -6.88
CA GLY A 79 -0.34 4.44 -6.14
C GLY A 79 0.49 5.40 -5.27
N PRO A 80 0.12 5.63 -4.00
CA PRO A 80 0.83 6.55 -3.12
C PRO A 80 2.14 6.01 -2.55
N THR A 81 2.35 4.70 -2.60
CA THR A 81 3.41 3.99 -1.86
C THR A 81 4.82 4.54 -2.12
N PRO A 82 5.25 4.81 -3.37
CA PRO A 82 6.56 5.39 -3.64
C PRO A 82 6.77 6.78 -3.01
N TYR A 83 5.68 7.53 -2.83
CA TYR A 83 5.73 8.87 -2.24
C TYR A 83 5.71 8.80 -0.71
N ILE A 84 4.94 7.87 -0.14
CA ILE A 84 4.97 7.56 1.30
C ILE A 84 6.37 7.10 1.69
N GLU A 85 6.97 6.17 0.94
CA GLU A 85 8.35 5.70 1.11
C GLU A 85 9.32 6.87 1.14
N LYS A 86 9.29 7.70 0.09
CA LYS A 86 10.18 8.85 -0.04
C LYS A 86 10.06 9.80 1.16
N HIS A 87 8.85 10.19 1.53
CA HIS A 87 8.63 11.10 2.66
C HIS A 87 9.10 10.50 3.99
N LEU A 88 8.83 9.21 4.21
CA LEU A 88 9.21 8.51 5.43
C LEU A 88 10.74 8.35 5.55
N ASN A 89 11.40 7.93 4.48
CA ASN A 89 12.85 7.75 4.45
C ASN A 89 13.62 9.07 4.41
N GLU A 90 13.06 10.14 3.87
CA GLU A 90 13.59 11.49 4.04
C GLU A 90 13.55 11.94 5.52
N GLN A 91 12.48 11.63 6.25
CA GLN A 91 12.39 11.90 7.68
C GLN A 91 13.44 11.08 8.45
N LEU A 92 13.49 9.77 8.24
CA LEU A 92 14.41 8.88 8.95
C LEU A 92 15.88 9.26 8.74
N ARG A 93 16.26 9.61 7.52
CA ARG A 93 17.62 10.07 7.21
C ARG A 93 17.98 11.37 7.93
N LYS A 94 17.05 12.31 8.10
CA LYS A 94 17.28 13.54 8.89
C LYS A 94 17.49 13.23 10.37
N GLU A 95 16.87 12.16 10.86
CA GLU A 95 17.01 11.65 12.22
C GLU A 95 18.21 10.69 12.40
N GLY A 96 18.98 10.42 11.34
CA GLY A 96 20.09 9.46 11.37
C GLY A 96 19.66 8.01 11.56
N LYS A 97 18.41 7.67 11.22
CA LYS A 97 17.82 6.34 11.34
C LYS A 97 17.93 5.55 10.04
N GLU A 98 17.86 4.23 10.17
CA GLU A 98 17.83 3.28 9.05
C GLU A 98 16.58 3.50 8.18
N ALA A 99 16.78 3.52 6.86
CA ALA A 99 15.69 3.57 5.89
C ALA A 99 14.86 2.27 5.91
N VAL A 100 13.57 2.39 5.66
CA VAL A 100 12.64 1.25 5.58
C VAL A 100 12.35 0.90 4.14
N LYS A 101 11.91 -0.34 3.91
CA LYS A 101 11.58 -0.86 2.58
C LYS A 101 10.08 -1.00 2.38
N PHE A 102 9.65 -0.70 1.16
CA PHE A 102 8.30 -0.90 0.69
C PHE A 102 8.28 -1.92 -0.44
N VAL A 103 7.27 -2.78 -0.47
CA VAL A 103 7.10 -3.83 -1.47
C VAL A 103 5.70 -3.75 -2.06
N LEU A 104 5.61 -3.62 -3.39
CA LEU A 104 4.34 -3.57 -4.10
C LEU A 104 3.87 -4.99 -4.44
N THR A 105 2.59 -5.29 -4.19
CA THR A 105 1.98 -6.55 -4.57
C THR A 105 0.51 -6.40 -4.95
N ASP A 106 0.00 -7.31 -5.77
CA ASP A 106 -1.37 -7.27 -6.29
C ASP A 106 -1.81 -8.66 -6.79
N ILE A 107 -3.13 -8.89 -6.86
CA ILE A 107 -3.72 -10.07 -7.51
C ILE A 107 -3.61 -9.97 -9.05
N SER A 108 -3.45 -8.76 -9.58
CA SER A 108 -3.19 -8.49 -11.00
C SER A 108 -1.95 -7.60 -11.16
N PRO A 109 -0.73 -8.18 -11.05
CA PRO A 109 0.52 -7.42 -11.00
C PRO A 109 0.75 -6.44 -12.16
N HIS A 110 1.10 -5.19 -11.83
CA HIS A 110 1.43 -4.15 -12.81
C HIS A 110 2.95 -3.96 -13.00
N VAL A 111 3.66 -5.06 -13.32
CA VAL A 111 5.13 -5.15 -13.29
C VAL A 111 5.86 -4.03 -14.03
N SER A 112 5.39 -3.59 -15.21
CA SER A 112 6.04 -2.50 -15.95
C SER A 112 6.01 -1.16 -15.21
N ALA A 113 4.95 -0.87 -14.45
CA ALA A 113 4.85 0.34 -13.64
C ALA A 113 5.77 0.23 -12.43
N TRP A 114 5.78 -0.93 -11.77
CA TRP A 114 6.60 -1.19 -10.59
C TRP A 114 8.10 -1.21 -10.87
N ASP A 115 8.52 -1.76 -12.01
CA ASP A 115 9.93 -1.70 -12.44
C ASP A 115 10.40 -0.24 -12.63
N ALA A 116 9.56 0.61 -13.21
CA ALA A 116 9.87 2.03 -13.35
C ALA A 116 9.94 2.77 -12.01
N VAL A 117 9.17 2.32 -11.01
CA VAL A 117 9.23 2.82 -9.63
C VAL A 117 10.49 2.34 -8.92
N ALA A 118 10.76 1.03 -8.91
CA ALA A 118 11.90 0.42 -8.24
C ALA A 118 13.24 0.95 -8.76
N LYS A 119 13.34 1.29 -10.05
CA LYS A 119 14.52 1.96 -10.63
C LYS A 119 14.82 3.34 -10.04
N LYS A 120 13.84 3.99 -9.40
CA LYS A 120 13.99 5.33 -8.81
C LYS A 120 14.33 5.30 -7.32
N SER A 121 14.18 4.17 -6.64
CA SER A 121 14.40 4.03 -5.20
C SER A 121 14.85 2.62 -4.85
N GLU A 122 16.01 2.49 -4.20
CA GLU A 122 16.53 1.21 -3.67
C GLU A 122 15.72 0.64 -2.48
N ASN A 123 14.77 1.45 -1.99
CA ASN A 123 13.88 1.10 -0.89
C ASN A 123 12.49 0.65 -1.39
N VAL A 124 12.26 0.62 -2.70
CA VAL A 124 11.02 0.08 -3.28
C VAL A 124 11.32 -1.16 -4.09
N ASN A 125 10.69 -2.26 -3.71
CA ASN A 125 10.70 -3.54 -4.40
C ASN A 125 9.27 -3.94 -4.79
N TYR A 126 9.10 -5.08 -5.46
CA TYR A 126 7.78 -5.62 -5.79
C TYR A 126 7.83 -7.14 -5.93
N ILE A 127 6.67 -7.78 -5.80
CA ILE A 127 6.46 -9.20 -6.10
C ILE A 127 5.83 -9.29 -7.49
N ALA A 128 6.53 -9.86 -8.46
CA ALA A 128 6.06 -9.93 -9.85
C ALA A 128 4.89 -10.92 -10.05
N GLN A 129 4.77 -11.89 -9.14
CA GLN A 129 3.74 -12.91 -9.13
C GLN A 129 2.44 -12.36 -8.52
N SER A 130 1.31 -12.92 -8.95
CA SER A 130 0.01 -12.64 -8.35
C SER A 130 0.01 -13.03 -6.88
N VAL A 131 -0.47 -12.15 -6.01
CA VAL A 131 -0.66 -12.41 -4.59
C VAL A 131 -2.11 -12.14 -4.21
N ASP A 132 -2.75 -13.15 -3.63
CA ASP A 132 -4.10 -13.05 -3.09
C ASP A 132 -4.04 -12.57 -1.65
N ALA A 133 -4.63 -11.41 -1.36
CA ALA A 133 -4.65 -10.84 -0.01
C ALA A 133 -5.49 -11.66 0.99
N THR A 134 -6.36 -12.55 0.53
CA THR A 134 -7.14 -13.47 1.38
C THR A 134 -6.37 -14.74 1.76
N ASN A 135 -5.25 -15.00 1.09
CA ASN A 135 -4.40 -16.16 1.31
C ASN A 135 -2.95 -15.80 0.94
N ALA A 136 -2.43 -14.77 1.60
CA ALA A 136 -1.12 -14.25 1.28
C ALA A 136 -0.02 -15.19 1.81
N PRO A 137 1.15 -15.25 1.16
CA PRO A 137 2.28 -16.00 1.67
C PRO A 137 2.69 -15.56 3.08
N GLU A 138 3.26 -16.50 3.84
CA GLU A 138 3.82 -16.23 5.17
C GLU A 138 4.94 -15.20 5.11
N ALA A 139 5.20 -14.55 6.26
CA ALA A 139 6.18 -13.47 6.37
C ALA A 139 7.57 -13.87 5.86
N GLU A 140 8.04 -15.09 6.15
CA GLU A 140 9.33 -15.60 5.68
C GLU A 140 9.39 -15.64 4.15
N THR A 141 8.32 -16.09 3.49
CA THR A 141 8.22 -16.15 2.03
C THR A 141 8.15 -14.75 1.42
N LEU A 142 7.40 -13.84 2.02
CA LEU A 142 7.31 -12.45 1.55
C LEU A 142 8.66 -11.73 1.61
N LEU A 143 9.46 -11.99 2.65
CA LEU A 143 10.74 -11.32 2.87
C LEU A 143 11.92 -11.96 2.11
N GLU A 144 11.79 -13.20 1.62
CA GLU A 144 12.88 -14.00 1.04
C GLU A 144 13.69 -13.24 -0.02
N ASN A 145 13.01 -12.49 -0.90
CA ASN A 145 13.62 -11.82 -2.04
C ASN A 145 13.80 -10.30 -1.83
N VAL A 146 13.58 -9.81 -0.62
CA VAL A 146 13.75 -8.39 -0.28
C VAL A 146 15.19 -8.18 0.24
N PRO A 147 16.03 -7.37 -0.42
CA PRO A 147 17.42 -7.20 0.00
C PRO A 147 17.54 -6.42 1.31
N GLY A 148 18.33 -6.93 2.27
CA GLY A 148 18.72 -6.19 3.47
C GLY A 148 17.66 -6.09 4.56
N VAL A 149 16.73 -7.05 4.63
CA VAL A 149 15.63 -7.05 5.62
C VAL A 149 15.67 -8.24 6.57
N GLN A 150 16.86 -8.74 6.88
CA GLN A 150 17.02 -9.84 7.83
C GLN A 150 16.43 -9.47 9.19
N ASN A 151 15.61 -10.35 9.76
CA ASN A 151 14.92 -10.16 11.05
C ASN A 151 13.93 -8.98 11.10
N LYS A 152 13.48 -8.48 9.94
CA LYS A 152 12.39 -7.50 9.89
C LYS A 152 11.04 -8.21 9.96
N LYS A 153 10.04 -7.46 10.40
CA LYS A 153 8.63 -7.83 10.51
C LYS A 153 7.86 -7.41 9.26
N VAL A 154 6.72 -8.04 8.99
CA VAL A 154 5.85 -7.68 7.87
C VAL A 154 4.71 -6.79 8.35
N MET A 155 4.60 -5.59 7.78
CA MET A 155 3.41 -4.75 7.89
C MET A 155 2.67 -4.73 6.56
N ARG A 156 1.39 -5.10 6.54
CA ARG A 156 0.56 -5.00 5.33
C ARG A 156 -0.14 -3.66 5.26
N LEU A 157 -0.07 -3.00 4.11
CA LEU A 157 -0.73 -1.74 3.81
C LEU A 157 -1.78 -1.98 2.73
N PHE A 158 -2.90 -1.25 2.82
CA PHE A 158 -3.98 -1.31 1.84
C PHE A 158 -4.38 0.09 1.37
N SER A 159 -3.62 0.64 0.42
CA SER A 159 -3.80 2.01 -0.06
C SER A 159 -5.04 2.15 -0.96
N LEU A 160 -6.13 2.71 -0.42
CA LEU A 160 -7.44 2.81 -1.11
C LEU A 160 -7.98 1.47 -1.64
N ALA A 161 -7.59 0.30 -1.11
CA ALA A 161 -8.00 -0.96 -1.72
C ALA A 161 -9.41 -1.44 -1.31
N PHE A 162 -9.83 -1.17 -0.06
CA PHE A 162 -11.02 -1.81 0.54
C PHE A 162 -12.37 -1.47 -0.10
N HIS A 163 -12.41 -0.49 -1.01
CA HIS A 163 -13.63 -0.18 -1.75
C HIS A 163 -13.88 -1.15 -2.92
N HIS A 164 -12.86 -1.92 -3.35
CA HIS A 164 -12.99 -3.00 -4.35
C HIS A 164 -13.53 -4.30 -3.75
N PHE A 165 -13.60 -4.41 -2.42
CA PHE A 165 -14.01 -5.62 -1.73
C PHE A 165 -15.46 -5.51 -1.27
N ASP A 166 -16.23 -6.59 -1.43
CA ASP A 166 -17.46 -6.75 -0.66
C ASP A 166 -17.14 -7.08 0.79
N ASP A 167 -18.18 -7.12 1.64
CA ASP A 167 -18.00 -7.30 3.08
C ASP A 167 -17.37 -8.67 3.42
N ASP A 168 -17.72 -9.72 2.69
CA ASP A 168 -17.18 -11.07 2.91
C ASP A 168 -15.71 -11.16 2.49
N LEU A 169 -15.34 -10.56 1.35
CA LEU A 169 -13.97 -10.52 0.87
C LEU A 169 -13.10 -9.65 1.79
N ALA A 170 -13.58 -8.48 2.20
CA ALA A 170 -12.88 -7.60 3.13
C ALA A 170 -12.62 -8.30 4.48
N ALA A 171 -13.60 -9.06 4.99
CA ALA A 171 -13.43 -9.84 6.21
C ALA A 171 -12.32 -10.89 6.07
N LYS A 172 -12.28 -11.63 4.96
CA LYS A 172 -11.22 -12.62 4.70
C LYS A 172 -9.83 -11.99 4.56
N VAL A 173 -9.73 -10.84 3.89
CA VAL A 173 -8.45 -10.10 3.78
C VAL A 173 -7.95 -9.69 5.17
N LEU A 174 -8.83 -9.16 6.02
CA LEU A 174 -8.47 -8.75 7.38
C LEU A 174 -8.14 -9.95 8.28
N GLU A 175 -8.90 -11.05 8.19
CA GLU A 175 -8.65 -12.30 8.91
C GLU A 175 -7.25 -12.82 8.58
N ASN A 176 -6.95 -13.05 7.29
CA ASN A 176 -5.63 -13.52 6.87
C ASN A 176 -4.52 -12.56 7.29
N THR A 177 -4.75 -11.24 7.19
CA THR A 177 -3.77 -10.22 7.61
C THR A 177 -3.47 -10.32 9.09
N VAL A 178 -4.48 -10.43 9.96
CA VAL A 178 -4.28 -10.56 11.41
C VAL A 178 -3.58 -11.87 11.78
N GLU A 179 -3.83 -12.95 11.03
CA GLU A 179 -3.23 -14.25 11.29
C GLU A 179 -1.76 -14.36 10.85
N THR A 180 -1.38 -13.67 9.77
CA THR A 180 -0.11 -13.93 9.06
C THR A 180 0.82 -12.72 8.92
N SER A 181 0.46 -11.54 9.44
CA SER A 181 1.36 -10.38 9.50
C SER A 181 1.59 -9.86 10.92
N ASP A 182 2.73 -9.18 11.13
CA ASP A 182 3.06 -8.58 12.42
C ASP A 182 2.28 -7.31 12.72
N ALA A 183 1.79 -6.66 11.66
CA ALA A 183 0.97 -5.44 11.72
C ALA A 183 0.24 -5.18 10.40
N PHE A 184 -0.73 -4.26 10.43
CA PHE A 184 -1.37 -3.72 9.23
C PHE A 184 -1.79 -2.26 9.40
N TRP A 185 -2.01 -1.58 8.28
CA TRP A 185 -2.53 -0.22 8.21
C TRP A 185 -3.45 -0.02 7.00
#